data_AF-W2H2B8-F1
#
_entry.id   AF-W2H2B8-F1
#
_cell.length_a   1.000
_cell.length_b   1.000
_cell.length_c   1.000
_cell.angle_alpha   90.00
_cell.angle_beta   90.00
_cell.angle_gamma   90.00
#
_symmetry.space_group_name_H-M   'P 1'
#
loop_
_entity.id
_entity.type
_entity.pdbx_description
1 polymer ?
#
loop_
_entity_poly.entity_id
_entity_poly.type
_entity_poly.pdbx_seq_one_letter_code
_entity_poly.pdbx_strand_id
1 'polypeptide(L)'
;QFQIFSMDEQDMGVVSCKNSPDDEPVVKYLRREIDGILTTKEKVTTMMCEHVEVLPPPPPNVEKSHTMYHNIRPYVPEEFRNDPLYAKPSEREGIDAKEAKQARRAHRAAMAVAAQANQDRRARDETEADTDASGSTAKKQMKD
;
A
#
# COMPACT_ATOMS: atom_id res chain seq x y z
N GLN A 1 -13.22 -10.77 -3.42
CA GLN A 1 -12.33 -9.61 -3.62
C GLN A 1 -11.54 -9.89 -4.89
N PHE A 2 -11.69 -9.04 -5.92
CA PHE A 2 -10.96 -9.22 -7.19
C PHE A 2 -9.47 -8.93 -6.99
N GLN A 3 -8.61 -9.67 -7.71
CA GLN A 3 -7.16 -9.51 -7.63
C GLN A 3 -6.53 -9.16 -8.98
N ILE A 4 -7.22 -9.44 -10.08
CA ILE A 4 -6.74 -9.21 -11.43
C ILE A 4 -7.68 -8.23 -12.12
N PHE A 5 -7.10 -7.17 -12.67
CA PHE A 5 -7.82 -6.12 -13.39
C PHE A 5 -7.17 -5.92 -14.75
N SER A 6 -7.99 -5.89 -15.79
CA SER A 6 -7.54 -5.62 -17.15
C SER A 6 -8.44 -4.58 -17.80
N MET A 7 -7.84 -3.68 -18.57
CA MET A 7 -8.55 -2.69 -19.38
C MET A 7 -7.96 -2.73 -20.78
N ASP A 8 -8.83 -2.83 -21.77
CA ASP A 8 -8.45 -2.85 -23.18
C ASP A 8 -8.56 -1.45 -23.79
N GLU A 9 -7.67 -1.11 -24.73
CA GLU A 9 -7.72 0.15 -25.46
C GLU A 9 -8.98 0.25 -26.34
N GLN A 10 -9.49 -0.89 -26.82
CA GLN A 10 -10.74 -1.00 -27.57
C GLN A 10 -11.96 -0.62 -26.73
N ASP A 11 -11.88 -0.76 -25.41
CA ASP A 11 -12.97 -0.47 -24.48
C ASP A 11 -12.51 0.42 -23.31
N MET A 12 -11.75 1.48 -23.62
CA MET A 12 -11.29 2.46 -22.64
C MET A 12 -12.40 2.90 -21.68
N GLY A 13 -12.13 2.82 -20.37
CA GLY A 13 -13.13 3.07 -19.31
C GLY A 13 -14.02 1.86 -18.95
N VAL A 14 -13.71 0.67 -19.46
CA VAL A 14 -14.31 -0.61 -19.05
C VAL A 14 -13.21 -1.50 -18.49
N VAL A 15 -13.44 -2.06 -17.29
CA VAL A 15 -12.47 -2.92 -16.60
C VAL A 15 -13.06 -4.32 -16.44
N SER A 16 -12.29 -5.31 -16.87
CA SER A 16 -12.54 -6.72 -16.55
C SER A 16 -11.86 -7.06 -15.23
N CYS A 17 -12.65 -7.59 -14.29
CA CYS A 17 -12.22 -7.95 -12.94
C CYS A 17 -12.30 -9.46 -12.75
N LYS A 18 -11.24 -10.09 -12.26
CA LYS A 18 -11.20 -11.53 -11.92
C LYS A 18 -10.67 -11.77 -10.51
N ASN A 19 -11.12 -12.85 -9.87
CA ASN A 19 -10.54 -13.28 -8.60
C ASN A 19 -9.29 -14.15 -8.84
N SER A 20 -9.32 -15.01 -9.87
CA SER A 20 -8.21 -15.87 -10.31
C SER A 20 -8.01 -15.78 -11.83
N PRO A 21 -6.84 -16.19 -12.38
CA PRO A 21 -6.57 -16.13 -13.82
C PRO A 21 -7.61 -16.87 -14.67
N ASP A 22 -8.07 -18.02 -14.17
CA ASP A 22 -9.01 -18.92 -14.86
C ASP A 22 -10.48 -18.56 -14.62
N ASP A 23 -10.77 -17.60 -13.74
CA ASP A 23 -12.15 -17.19 -13.47
C ASP A 23 -12.73 -16.39 -14.64
N GLU A 24 -14.05 -16.50 -14.80
CA GLU A 24 -14.81 -15.68 -15.74
C GLU A 24 -14.74 -14.19 -15.32
N PRO A 25 -14.42 -13.27 -16.25
CA PRO A 25 -14.31 -11.86 -15.93
C PRO A 25 -15.67 -11.23 -15.62
N VAL A 26 -15.71 -10.45 -14.54
CA VAL A 26 -16.81 -9.54 -14.24
C VAL A 26 -16.48 -8.17 -14.80
N VAL A 27 -17.29 -7.69 -15.74
CA VAL A 27 -17.11 -6.38 -16.37
C VAL A 27 -17.64 -5.26 -15.47
N LYS A 28 -16.86 -4.18 -15.35
CA LYS A 28 -17.20 -2.96 -14.64
C LYS A 28 -17.01 -1.75 -15.55
N TYR A 29 -18.07 -0.97 -15.71
CA TYR A 29 -18.03 0.30 -16.44
C TYR A 29 -17.58 1.40 -15.48
N LEU A 30 -16.45 2.03 -15.78
CA LEU A 30 -15.88 3.12 -14.98
C LEU A 30 -16.11 4.50 -15.59
N ARG A 31 -16.68 4.56 -16.81
CA ARG A 31 -17.00 5.83 -17.47
C ARG A 31 -18.01 6.60 -16.62
N ARG A 32 -17.69 7.86 -16.35
CA ARG A 32 -18.58 8.75 -15.58
C ARG A 32 -19.82 9.08 -16.40
N GLU A 33 -20.95 9.11 -15.72
CA GLU A 33 -22.18 9.72 -16.21
C GLU A 33 -22.25 11.16 -15.73
N ILE A 34 -22.42 12.10 -16.64
CA ILE A 34 -22.51 13.54 -16.37
C ILE A 34 -23.82 14.02 -16.98
N ASP A 35 -24.71 14.57 -16.15
CA ASP A 35 -26.05 15.02 -16.55
C ASP A 35 -26.87 13.95 -17.30
N GLY A 36 -26.73 12.69 -16.89
CA GLY A 36 -27.41 11.56 -17.53
C GLY A 36 -26.76 11.06 -18.83
N ILE A 37 -25.63 11.65 -19.22
CA ILE A 37 -24.89 11.31 -20.44
C ILE A 37 -23.63 10.54 -20.05
N LEU A 38 -23.54 9.30 -20.51
CA LEU A 38 -22.34 8.50 -20.33
C LEU A 38 -21.19 9.10 -21.14
N THR A 39 -20.05 9.32 -20.47
CA THR A 39 -18.84 9.80 -21.15
C THR A 39 -18.44 8.81 -22.23
N THR A 40 -18.21 9.29 -23.45
CA THR A 40 -17.87 8.41 -24.58
C THR A 40 -16.47 7.84 -24.41
N LYS A 41 -16.20 6.72 -25.08
CA LYS A 41 -14.87 6.09 -25.09
C LYS A 41 -13.81 7.08 -25.56
N GLU A 42 -14.09 7.81 -26.63
CA GLU A 42 -13.18 8.76 -27.28
C GLU A 42 -12.76 9.84 -26.30
N LYS A 43 -13.71 10.39 -25.53
CA LYS A 43 -13.43 11.38 -24.51
C LYS A 43 -12.54 10.83 -23.39
N VAL A 44 -12.77 9.57 -22.95
CA VAL A 44 -11.89 8.92 -21.96
C VAL A 44 -10.49 8.71 -22.53
N THR A 45 -10.37 8.29 -23.78
CA THR A 45 -9.07 8.13 -24.46
C THR A 45 -8.33 9.46 -24.55
N THR A 46 -8.97 10.52 -25.03
CA THR A 46 -8.39 11.87 -25.08
C THR A 46 -7.93 12.34 -23.69
N MET A 47 -8.73 12.11 -22.64
CA MET A 47 -8.33 12.46 -21.27
C MET A 47 -7.09 11.68 -20.83
N MET A 48 -7.05 10.36 -21.04
CA MET A 48 -5.95 9.52 -20.58
C MET A 48 -4.67 9.67 -21.40
N CYS A 49 -4.77 9.90 -22.71
CA CYS A 49 -3.61 9.95 -23.60
C CYS A 49 -3.05 11.37 -23.75
N GLU A 50 -3.91 12.40 -23.75
CA GLU A 50 -3.48 13.78 -24.02
C GLU A 50 -3.35 14.62 -22.74
N HIS A 51 -4.11 14.31 -21.69
CA HIS A 51 -4.18 15.14 -20.48
C HIS A 51 -3.53 14.52 -19.24
N VAL A 52 -3.11 13.25 -19.30
CA VAL A 52 -2.34 12.62 -18.23
C VAL A 52 -0.86 12.82 -18.51
N GLU A 53 -0.16 13.46 -17.57
CA GLU A 53 1.28 13.59 -17.62
C GLU A 53 1.95 12.22 -17.55
N VAL A 54 2.80 11.92 -18.55
CA VAL A 54 3.61 10.72 -18.54
C VAL A 54 4.80 10.95 -17.61
N LEU A 55 4.74 10.36 -16.43
CA LEU A 55 5.85 10.38 -15.49
C LEU A 55 7.00 9.49 -15.99
N PRO A 56 8.27 9.87 -15.75
CA PRO A 56 9.38 8.98 -16.02
C PRO A 56 9.24 7.69 -15.20
N PRO A 57 9.76 6.56 -15.70
CA PRO A 57 9.78 5.33 -14.92
C PRO A 57 10.40 5.57 -13.54
N PRO A 58 9.84 4.99 -12.47
CA PRO A 58 10.41 5.15 -11.14
C PRO A 58 11.84 4.59 -11.13
N PRO A 59 12.76 5.20 -10.35
CA PRO A 59 14.08 4.64 -10.17
C PRO A 59 13.99 3.17 -9.71
N PRO A 60 14.90 2.29 -10.18
CA PRO A 60 14.93 0.90 -9.74
C PRO A 60 14.98 0.80 -8.21
N ASN A 61 14.12 -0.04 -7.64
CA ASN A 61 14.16 -0.29 -6.20
C ASN A 61 15.39 -1.14 -5.88
N VAL A 62 16.41 -0.51 -5.29
CA VAL A 62 17.70 -1.13 -4.94
C VAL A 62 17.57 -2.32 -3.99
N GLU A 63 16.56 -2.34 -3.12
CA GLU A 63 16.33 -3.49 -2.25
C GLU A 63 15.68 -4.64 -2.98
N LYS A 64 14.81 -4.32 -3.94
CA LYS A 64 14.21 -5.33 -4.80
C LYS A 64 15.31 -5.95 -5.65
N SER A 65 16.18 -5.18 -6.31
CA SER A 65 17.30 -5.74 -7.07
C SER A 65 18.23 -6.59 -6.20
N HIS A 66 18.55 -6.11 -4.99
CA HIS A 66 19.32 -6.90 -4.00
C HIS A 66 18.63 -8.22 -3.65
N THR A 67 17.32 -8.19 -3.39
CA THR A 67 16.53 -9.38 -3.06
C THR A 67 16.42 -10.34 -4.25
N MET A 68 16.19 -9.81 -5.46
CA MET A 68 16.09 -10.61 -6.69
C MET A 68 17.39 -11.38 -6.92
N TYR A 69 18.54 -10.74 -6.79
CA TYR A 69 19.83 -11.41 -6.99
C TYR A 69 20.20 -12.39 -5.87
N HIS A 70 20.07 -12.00 -4.59
CA HIS A 70 20.56 -12.84 -3.49
C HIS A 70 19.58 -13.94 -3.05
N ASN A 71 18.28 -13.63 -3.04
CA ASN A 71 17.28 -14.52 -2.44
C ASN A 71 16.48 -15.29 -3.50
N ILE A 72 16.19 -14.68 -4.65
CA ILE A 72 15.32 -15.29 -5.66
C ILE A 72 16.12 -16.05 -6.71
N ARG A 73 17.19 -15.46 -7.26
CA ARG A 73 18.02 -16.03 -8.33
C ARG A 73 18.44 -17.49 -8.14
N PRO A 74 18.79 -17.98 -6.92
CA PRO A 74 19.14 -19.40 -6.72
C PRO A 74 18.02 -20.38 -7.09
N TYR A 75 16.76 -19.94 -7.02
CA TYR A 75 15.58 -20.74 -7.34
C TYR A 75 15.07 -20.53 -8.77
N VAL A 76 15.75 -19.70 -9.55
CA VAL A 76 15.39 -19.40 -10.94
C VAL A 76 15.97 -20.48 -11.86
N PRO A 77 15.16 -21.06 -12.77
CA PRO A 77 15.65 -22.00 -13.78
C PRO A 77 16.81 -21.40 -14.58
N GLU A 78 17.78 -22.25 -14.97
CA GLU A 78 19.02 -21.80 -15.63
C GLU A 78 18.77 -20.91 -16.84
N GLU A 79 17.75 -21.25 -17.64
CA GLU A 79 17.34 -20.53 -18.84
C GLU A 79 16.98 -19.05 -18.58
N PHE A 80 16.56 -18.71 -17.36
CA PHE A 80 16.17 -17.34 -16.98
C PHE A 80 17.18 -16.63 -16.07
N ARG A 81 18.28 -17.29 -15.64
CA ARG A 81 19.23 -16.68 -14.68
C ARG A 81 20.04 -15.51 -15.24
N ASN A 82 20.06 -15.38 -16.56
CA ASN A 82 20.73 -14.29 -17.28
C ASN A 82 19.77 -13.14 -17.62
N ASP A 83 18.50 -13.22 -17.22
CA ASP A 83 17.56 -12.12 -17.34
C ASP A 83 18.08 -10.90 -16.54
N PRO A 84 18.05 -9.67 -17.11
CA PRO A 84 18.43 -8.44 -16.42
C PRO A 84 17.78 -8.26 -15.05
N LEU A 85 16.59 -8.82 -14.83
CA LEU A 85 15.88 -8.83 -13.54
C LEU A 85 16.68 -9.47 -12.40
N TYR A 86 17.54 -10.45 -12.72
CA TYR A 86 18.41 -11.16 -11.79
C TYR A 86 19.88 -10.75 -11.91
N ALA A 87 20.15 -9.62 -12.57
CA ALA A 87 21.51 -9.09 -12.66
C ALA A 87 22.07 -8.80 -11.26
N LYS A 88 23.38 -8.99 -11.11
CA LYS A 88 24.08 -8.64 -9.88
C LYS A 88 24.02 -7.12 -9.67
N PRO A 89 23.49 -6.63 -8.54
CA PRO A 89 23.54 -5.20 -8.21
C PRO A 89 24.98 -4.72 -8.11
N SER A 90 25.19 -3.46 -8.44
CA SER A 90 26.47 -2.78 -8.16
C SER A 90 26.74 -2.73 -6.65
N GLU A 91 28.00 -2.51 -6.28
CA GLU A 91 28.37 -2.40 -4.87
C GLU A 91 27.66 -1.23 -4.19
N ARG A 92 27.52 -0.09 -4.88
CA ARG A 92 26.79 1.08 -4.38
C ARG A 92 25.32 0.77 -4.13
N GLU A 93 24.64 0.14 -5.09
CA GLU A 93 23.23 -0.26 -4.92
C GLU A 93 23.06 -1.25 -3.76
N GLY A 94 24.03 -2.15 -3.55
CA GLY A 94 24.04 -3.07 -2.42
C GLY A 94 24.16 -2.36 -1.06
N ILE A 95 24.93 -1.27 -0.99
CA ILE A 95 25.02 -0.42 0.21
C ILE A 95 23.70 0.33 0.42
N ASP A 96 23.22 1.02 -0.61
CA ASP A 96 21.99 1.80 -0.55
C ASP A 96 20.79 0.92 -0.16
N ALA A 97 20.72 -0.32 -0.63
CA ALA A 97 19.70 -1.29 -0.25
C ALA A 97 19.75 -1.66 1.25
N LYS A 98 20.94 -1.83 1.82
CA LYS A 98 21.10 -2.13 3.25
C LYS A 98 20.70 -0.93 4.11
N GLU A 99 21.14 0.26 3.73
CA GLU A 99 20.78 1.51 4.41
C GLU A 99 19.26 1.75 4.38
N ALA A 100 18.62 1.59 3.21
CA ALA A 100 17.18 1.71 3.07
C ALA A 100 16.44 0.69 3.95
N LYS A 101 16.94 -0.55 4.06
CA LYS A 101 16.34 -1.59 4.90
C LYS A 101 16.47 -1.27 6.38
N GLN A 102 17.63 -0.76 6.78
CA GLN A 102 17.88 -0.30 8.14
C GLN A 102 16.98 0.89 8.51
N ALA A 103 16.88 1.90 7.64
CA ALA A 103 16.04 3.08 7.84
C ALA A 103 14.57 2.70 8.02
N ARG A 104 14.02 1.81 7.17
CA ARG A 104 12.65 1.32 7.35
C ARG A 104 12.46 0.55 8.64
N ARG A 105 13.43 -0.26 9.06
CA ARG A 105 13.34 -1.00 10.33
C ARG A 105 13.32 -0.04 11.51
N ALA A 106 14.19 0.97 11.49
CA ALA A 106 14.23 2.01 12.52
C ALA A 106 12.91 2.79 12.58
N HIS A 107 12.38 3.20 11.43
CA HIS A 107 11.09 3.88 11.35
C HIS A 107 9.94 3.03 11.94
N ARG A 108 9.86 1.74 11.57
CA ARG A 108 8.86 0.82 12.14
C ARG A 108 9.01 0.65 13.64
N ALA A 109 10.22 0.52 14.15
CA ALA A 109 10.48 0.43 15.58
C ALA A 109 10.04 1.71 16.31
N ALA A 110 10.38 2.89 15.78
CA ALA A 110 9.95 4.17 16.34
C ALA A 110 8.43 4.31 16.36
N MET A 111 7.75 3.93 15.28
CA MET A 111 6.28 3.94 15.22
C MET A 111 5.65 2.97 16.22
N ALA A 112 6.23 1.79 16.43
CA ALA A 112 5.76 0.85 17.44
C ALA A 112 5.91 1.40 18.86
N VAL A 113 7.06 2.03 19.18
CA VAL A 113 7.29 2.70 20.47
C VAL A 113 6.28 3.84 20.69
N ALA A 114 6.06 4.68 19.67
CA ALA A 114 5.09 5.77 19.75
C ALA A 114 3.65 5.25 19.93
N ALA A 115 3.29 4.16 19.25
CA ALA A 115 2.00 3.52 19.41
C ALA A 115 1.80 2.97 20.84
N GLN A 116 2.81 2.31 21.40
CA GLN A 116 2.77 1.80 22.77
C GLN A 116 2.66 2.94 23.79
N ALA A 117 3.47 3.99 23.67
CA ALA A 117 3.38 5.16 24.56
C ALA A 117 2.00 5.84 24.51
N ASN A 118 1.38 5.88 23.33
CA ASN A 118 0.01 6.39 23.18
C ASN A 118 -1.03 5.49 23.85
N GLN A 119 -0.85 4.17 23.84
CA GLN A 119 -1.70 3.22 24.56
C GLN A 119 -1.55 3.37 26.07
N ASP A 120 -0.31 3.45 26.56
CA ASP A 120 -0.02 3.61 27.99
C ASP A 120 -0.57 4.93 28.54
N ARG A 121 -0.54 6.00 27.75
CA ARG A 121 -1.16 7.27 28.13
C ARG A 121 -2.68 7.14 28.23
N ARG A 122 -3.34 6.51 27.25
CA ARG A 122 -4.79 6.28 27.30
C ARG A 122 -5.20 5.44 28.50
N ALA A 123 -4.46 4.37 28.78
CA ALA A 123 -4.73 3.51 29.93
C ALA A 123 -4.60 4.26 31.26
N ARG A 124 -3.61 5.16 31.38
CA ARG A 124 -3.47 6.03 32.57
C ARG A 124 -4.61 7.03 32.71
N ASP A 125 -4.95 7.73 31.62
CA ASP A 125 -6.06 8.70 31.61
C ASP A 125 -7.40 8.02 31.98
N GLU A 126 -7.62 6.77 31.55
CA GLU A 126 -8.79 5.95 31.92
C GLU A 126 -8.78 5.53 33.40
N THR A 127 -7.63 5.11 33.94
CA THR A 127 -7.51 4.77 35.37
C THR A 127 -7.70 5.97 36.28
N GLU A 128 -7.22 7.15 35.89
CA GLU A 128 -7.39 8.38 36.67
C GLU A 128 -8.86 8.84 36.68
N ALA A 129 -9.55 8.77 35.54
CA ALA A 129 -10.98 9.05 35.45
C ALA A 129 -11.85 8.11 36.31
N ASP A 130 -11.50 6.82 36.38
CA ASP A 130 -12.21 5.84 37.23
C ASP A 130 -11.96 6.08 38.72
N THR A 131 -10.75 6.52 39.10
CA THR A 131 -10.44 6.88 40.50
C THR A 131 -11.14 8.16 40.96
N ASP A 132 -11.29 9.16 40.08
CA ASP A 132 -12.04 10.39 40.40
C ASP A 132 -13.56 10.14 40.45
N ALA A 133 -14.09 9.26 39.60
CA ALA A 133 -15.50 8.84 39.66
C ALA A 133 -15.82 8.05 40.93
N SER A 134 -14.90 7.22 41.42
CA SER A 134 -15.07 6.47 42.68
C SER A 134 -14.91 7.34 43.93
N GLY A 135 -14.24 8.50 43.87
CA GLY A 135 -14.06 9.42 45.00
C GLY A 135 -15.26 10.32 45.31
N SER A 136 -16.21 10.47 44.38
CA SER A 136 -17.30 11.47 44.48
C SER A 136 -18.56 11.01 45.23
N THR A 137 -18.71 9.74 45.64
CA THR A 137 -19.96 9.27 46.29
C THR A 137 -19.93 9.21 47.81
N ALA A 138 -18.84 9.61 48.47
CA ALA A 138 -18.66 9.39 49.91
C ALA A 138 -18.79 10.64 50.81
N LYS A 139 -19.65 11.63 50.52
CA LYS A 139 -20.01 12.69 51.51
C LYS A 139 -21.42 13.26 51.35
N LYS A 140 -22.46 12.50 51.68
CA LYS A 140 -23.72 13.09 52.17
C LYS A 140 -24.57 12.09 52.97
N GLN A 141 -24.15 11.76 54.18
CA GLN A 141 -25.07 11.34 55.24
C GLN A 141 -24.61 11.89 56.60
N MET A 142 -25.61 12.18 57.43
CA MET A 142 -25.59 12.76 58.79
C MET A 142 -25.29 14.25 58.89
N LYS A 143 -26.32 15.05 59.24
CA LYS A 143 -26.57 15.37 60.66
C LYS A 143 -27.91 16.09 60.86
N ASP A 144 -28.73 15.46 61.70
CA ASP A 144 -29.82 15.94 62.60
C ASP A 144 -30.83 17.00 62.12
#